data_AF-A4X8T5-F1
#
_entry.id   AF-A4X8T5-F1
#
_cell.length_a   1.000
_cell.length_b   1.000
_cell.length_c   1.000
_cell.angle_alpha   90.00
_cell.angle_beta   90.00
_cell.angle_gamma   90.00
#
_symmetry.space_group_name_H-M   'P 1'
#
loop_
_entity.id
_entity.type
_entity.pdbx_description
1 polymer ?
#
loop_
_entity_poly.entity_id
_entity_poly.type
_entity_poly.pdbx_seq_one_letter_code
_entity_poly.pdbx_strand_id
1 'polypeptide(L)'
;MADGAYRGNTDVIIPYRKPADGSDLPDWKKDLNKHHRTVRAQVEHALARMKTFTILRDNRRAAHTLTDTASGIAHLHNIILAG
;
A
#
# COMPACT_ATOMS: atom_id res chain seq x y z
N MET A 1 4.15 2.46 -6.19
CA MET A 1 5.15 1.36 -6.08
C MET A 1 4.64 0.19 -6.90
N ALA A 2 5.46 -0.66 -7.51
CA ALA A 2 4.93 -1.82 -8.22
C ALA A 2 4.67 -2.94 -7.20
N ASP A 3 3.46 -3.50 -7.13
CA ASP A 3 3.11 -4.59 -6.19
C ASP A 3 4.02 -5.82 -6.36
N GLY A 4 4.61 -5.97 -7.55
CA GLY A 4 5.59 -7.01 -7.85
C GLY A 4 6.84 -6.95 -6.95
N ALA A 5 7.20 -5.79 -6.41
CA ALA A 5 8.36 -5.63 -5.53
C ALA A 5 8.16 -6.28 -4.14
N TYR A 6 6.91 -6.56 -3.75
CA TYR A 6 6.57 -7.21 -2.48
C TYR A 6 6.19 -8.68 -2.66
N ARG A 7 6.37 -9.24 -3.87
CA ARG A 7 6.01 -10.63 -4.16
C ARG A 7 6.80 -11.59 -3.27
N GLY A 8 6.09 -12.52 -2.64
CA GLY A 8 6.68 -13.51 -1.72
C GLY A 8 6.82 -13.00 -0.28
N ASN A 9 6.49 -11.74 -0.01
CA ASN A 9 6.39 -11.23 1.34
C ASN A 9 5.02 -11.56 1.94
N THR A 10 5.00 -12.34 3.02
CA THR A 10 3.79 -12.73 3.75
C THR A 10 3.18 -11.60 4.58
N ASP A 11 3.95 -10.56 4.87
CA ASP A 11 3.54 -9.41 5.70
C ASP A 11 2.75 -8.37 4.88
N VAL A 12 2.65 -8.54 3.56
CA VAL A 12 1.99 -7.59 2.66
C VAL A 12 0.92 -8.29 1.84
N ILE A 13 -0.31 -7.77 1.90
CA ILE A 13 -1.42 -8.24 1.06
C ILE A 13 -1.25 -7.68 -0.35
N ILE A 14 -1.21 -8.55 -1.35
CA ILE A 14 -0.98 -8.24 -2.77
C ILE A 14 -2.24 -8.60 -3.56
N PRO A 15 -2.67 -7.79 -4.55
CA PRO A 15 -3.85 -8.11 -5.35
C PRO A 15 -3.66 -9.42 -6.14
N TYR A 16 -4.73 -10.20 -6.26
CA TYR A 16 -4.75 -11.41 -7.06
C TYR A 16 -4.53 -11.07 -8.54
N ARG A 17 -3.59 -11.77 -9.17
CA ARG A 17 -3.39 -11.66 -10.62
C ARG A 17 -4.37 -12.52 -11.39
N LYS A 18 -4.60 -12.13 -12.64
CA LYS A 18 -5.25 -13.03 -13.60
C LYS A 18 -4.41 -14.32 -13.70
N PRO A 19 -5.05 -15.49 -13.62
CA PRO A 19 -4.45 -16.78 -13.91
C PRO A 19 -3.67 -16.79 -15.25
N ALA A 20 -2.59 -17.57 -15.29
CA ALA A 20 -1.75 -17.70 -16.49
C ALA A 20 -2.47 -18.41 -17.65
N ASP A 21 -3.48 -19.21 -17.33
CA ASP A 21 -4.36 -19.88 -18.29
C ASP A 21 -5.40 -18.94 -18.92
N GLY A 22 -5.43 -17.66 -18.54
CA GLY A 22 -6.35 -16.65 -19.08
C GLY A 22 -7.76 -16.72 -18.50
N SER A 23 -8.04 -17.66 -17.59
CA SER A 23 -9.33 -17.74 -16.90
C SER A 23 -9.59 -16.48 -16.08
N ASP A 24 -10.87 -16.16 -15.92
CA ASP A 24 -11.26 -14.95 -15.20
C ASP A 24 -11.22 -15.19 -13.69
N LEU A 25 -10.88 -14.15 -12.93
CA LEU A 25 -10.87 -14.25 -11.48
C LEU A 25 -12.30 -14.48 -10.95
N PRO A 26 -12.49 -15.38 -9.97
CA PRO A 26 -13.72 -15.46 -9.20
C PRO A 26 -14.12 -14.09 -8.63
N ASP A 27 -15.43 -13.82 -8.54
CA ASP A 27 -15.94 -12.49 -8.19
C ASP A 27 -15.45 -12.00 -6.83
N TRP A 28 -15.37 -12.87 -5.83
CA TRP A 28 -14.83 -12.51 -4.51
C TRP A 28 -13.36 -12.03 -4.56
N LYS A 29 -12.54 -12.56 -5.49
CA LYS A 29 -11.16 -12.07 -5.69
C LYS A 29 -11.14 -10.72 -6.41
N LYS A 30 -12.07 -10.49 -7.33
CA LYS A 30 -12.25 -9.20 -8.01
C LYS A 30 -12.66 -8.12 -7.02
N ASP A 31 -13.58 -8.43 -6.11
CA ASP A 31 -14.05 -7.53 -5.06
C ASP A 31 -12.93 -7.19 -4.06
N LEU A 32 -12.16 -8.18 -3.61
CA LEU A 32 -11.01 -7.92 -2.75
C LEU A 32 -9.97 -7.03 -3.46
N ASN A 33 -9.68 -7.27 -4.73
CA ASN A 33 -8.80 -6.42 -5.52
C ASN A 33 -9.33 -4.98 -5.66
N LYS A 34 -10.66 -4.78 -5.73
CA LYS A 34 -11.27 -3.44 -5.74
C LYS A 34 -11.08 -2.72 -4.41
N HIS A 35 -11.30 -3.41 -3.29
CA HIS A 35 -11.05 -2.86 -1.96
C HIS A 35 -9.56 -2.52 -1.77
N HIS A 36 -8.67 -3.45 -2.13
CA HIS A 36 -7.22 -3.26 -2.08
C HIS A 36 -6.77 -2.02 -2.85
N ARG A 37 -7.24 -1.85 -4.11
CA ARG A 37 -6.92 -0.65 -4.91
C ARG A 37 -7.37 0.65 -4.25
N THR A 38 -8.52 0.65 -3.58
CA THR A 38 -9.07 1.83 -2.90
C THR A 38 -8.17 2.23 -1.73
N VAL A 39 -7.85 1.28 -0.84
CA VAL A 39 -6.96 1.51 0.31
C VAL A 39 -5.56 1.88 -0.16
N ARG A 40 -5.02 1.16 -1.15
CA ARG A 40 -3.69 1.45 -1.72
C ARG A 40 -3.62 2.84 -2.31
N ALA A 41 -4.65 3.30 -3.03
CA ALA A 41 -4.66 4.65 -3.58
C ALA A 41 -4.56 5.71 -2.47
N GLN A 42 -5.29 5.54 -1.37
CA GLN A 42 -5.22 6.45 -0.21
C GLN A 42 -3.83 6.44 0.44
N VAL A 43 -3.26 5.25 0.66
CA VAL A 43 -1.90 5.10 1.20
C VAL A 43 -0.88 5.74 0.25
N GLU A 44 -0.90 5.42 -1.04
CA GLU A 44 0.02 6.01 -2.02
C GLU A 44 -0.12 7.53 -2.11
N HIS A 45 -1.33 8.09 -1.96
CA HIS A 45 -1.56 9.53 -1.89
C HIS A 45 -0.92 10.16 -0.64
N ALA A 46 -1.11 9.55 0.53
CA ALA A 46 -0.44 9.98 1.75
C ALA A 46 1.09 9.87 1.61
N LEU A 47 1.58 8.78 1.01
CA LEU A 47 3.00 8.57 0.75
C LEU A 47 3.59 9.58 -0.24
N ALA A 48 2.84 9.98 -1.26
CA ALA A 48 3.26 10.99 -2.25
C ALA A 48 3.46 12.37 -1.59
N ARG A 49 2.69 12.68 -0.54
CA ARG A 49 2.82 13.90 0.26
C ARG A 49 4.04 13.87 1.20
N MET A 50 4.72 12.72 1.36
CA MET A 50 5.91 12.57 2.21
C MET A 50 7.21 13.15 1.64
N LYS A 51 7.21 13.91 0.53
CA LYS A 51 8.44 14.55 0.04
C LYS A 51 9.12 15.43 1.10
N THR A 52 8.36 15.85 2.11
CA THR A 52 8.78 16.63 3.29
C THR A 52 9.41 15.79 4.42
N PHE A 53 9.33 14.44 4.39
CA PHE A 53 9.72 13.55 5.50
C PHE A 53 10.66 12.42 5.05
N THR A 54 11.90 12.76 4.74
CA THR A 54 12.95 11.86 4.18
C THR A 54 13.22 10.62 5.04
N ILE A 55 13.21 10.73 6.37
CA ILE A 55 13.48 9.60 7.30
C ILE A 55 12.41 8.51 7.20
N LEU A 56 11.14 8.89 7.04
CA LEU A 56 10.03 7.95 6.89
C LEU A 56 10.01 7.32 5.50
N ARG A 57 10.53 8.03 4.49
CA ARG A 57 10.68 7.52 3.12
C ARG A 57 11.65 6.35 3.03
N ASP A 58 12.72 6.37 3.83
CA ASP A 58 13.78 5.37 3.76
C ASP A 58 13.43 4.09 4.56
N ASN A 59 12.61 4.21 5.61
CA ASN A 59 12.12 3.06 6.40
C ASN A 59 11.17 2.12 5.61
N ARG A 60 10.45 2.61 4.59
CA ARG A 60 9.48 1.81 3.81
C ARG A 60 10.09 0.70 2.94
N ARG A 61 11.42 0.70 2.73
CA ARG A 61 12.13 -0.36 1.98
C ARG A 61 12.18 -1.67 2.75
N ALA A 62 12.02 -1.62 4.07
CA ALA A 62 11.83 -2.78 4.92
C ALA A 62 10.32 -3.06 5.02
N ALA A 63 9.79 -3.93 4.17
CA ALA A 63 8.36 -4.19 4.05
C ALA A 63 7.63 -4.52 5.39
N HIS A 64 8.34 -5.06 6.38
CA HIS A 64 7.79 -5.36 7.72
C HIS A 64 7.48 -4.12 8.56
N THR A 65 8.10 -2.96 8.30
CA THR A 65 7.81 -1.71 9.02
C THR A 65 6.74 -0.87 8.34
N LEU A 66 6.18 -1.34 7.21
CA LEU A 66 5.31 -0.55 6.34
C LEU A 66 4.03 -0.11 7.06
N THR A 67 3.44 -0.98 7.87
CA THR A 67 2.20 -0.69 8.62
C THR A 67 2.41 0.41 9.66
N ASP A 68 3.45 0.28 10.49
CA ASP A 68 3.77 1.27 11.52
C ASP A 68 4.19 2.60 10.89
N THR A 69 5.00 2.53 9.83
CA THR A 69 5.46 3.71 9.08
C THR A 69 4.27 4.45 8.46
N ALA A 70 3.38 3.75 7.74
CA ALA A 70 2.20 4.35 7.12
C ALA A 70 1.26 5.00 8.14
N SER A 71 1.07 4.35 9.29
CA SER A 71 0.23 4.87 10.38
C SER A 71 0.82 6.14 11.01
N GLY A 72 2.13 6.16 11.27
CA GLY A 72 2.83 7.35 11.77
C GLY A 72 2.75 8.53 10.80
N ILE A 73 2.85 8.27 9.49
CA ILE A 73 2.72 9.30 8.45
C ILE A 73 1.30 9.87 8.41
N ALA A 74 0.28 9.00 8.40
CA ALA A 74 -1.11 9.44 8.38
C ALA A 74 -1.43 10.32 9.61
N HIS A 75 -0.91 9.94 10.77
CA HIS A 75 -1.07 10.70 12.00
C HIS A 75 -0.42 12.10 11.92
N LEU A 76 0.86 12.18 11.52
CA LEU A 76 1.56 13.46 11.36
C LEU A 76 0.89 14.37 10.31
N HIS A 77 0.41 13.80 9.21
CA HIS A 77 -0.32 14.54 8.19
C HIS A 77 -1.62 15.13 8.72
N ASN A 78 -2.38 14.36 9.51
CA ASN A 78 -3.62 14.85 10.12
C ASN A 78 -3.36 15.98 11.11
N ILE A 79 -2.24 15.94 11.86
CA ILE A 79 -1.83 17.04 12.74
C ILE A 79 -1.53 18.30 11.91
N ILE A 80 -0.80 18.19 10.81
CA ILE A 80 -0.46 19.33 9.93
C ILE A 80 -1.71 19.94 9.30
N LEU A 81 -2.68 19.12 8.90
CA LEU A 81 -3.94 19.62 8.33
C LEU A 81 -4.89 20.23 9.38
N ALA A 82 -4.76 19.83 10.64
CA ALA A 82 -5.55 20.38 11.75
C ALA A 82 -4.95 21.68 12.33
N GLY A 83 -3.80 22.14 11.81
CA GLY A 83 -3.20 23.45 12.10
C GLY A 83 -3.71 24.53 11.14
#